data_AF-A0A1Q8RJS4-F1
#
_entry.id   AF-A0A1Q8RJS4-F1
#
_cell.length_a   1.000
_cell.length_b   1.000
_cell.length_c   1.000
_cell.angle_alpha   90.00
_cell.angle_beta   90.00
_cell.angle_gamma   90.00
#
_symmetry.space_group_name_H-M   'P 1'
#
loop_
_entity.id
_entity.type
_entity.pdbx_description
1 polymer ?
#
loop_
_entity_poly.entity_id
_entity_poly.type
_entity_poly.pdbx_seq_one_letter_code
_entity_poly.pdbx_strand_id
1 'polypeptide(L)' 'MQWTLEAMRVSANLTQMELAEEFEVSSQTIARLEKDSSDIGYRTLKKYMDKFHVKFDDIFLGNKYENFVK' A
#
# COMPACT_ATOMS: atom_id res chain seq x y z
N MET A 1 11.56 10.66 -2.67
CA MET A 1 11.46 9.25 -2.22
C MET A 1 10.00 8.87 -2.28
N GLN A 2 9.67 7.64 -2.70
CA GLN A 2 8.28 7.17 -2.76
C GLN A 2 8.05 6.09 -1.69
N TRP A 3 6.83 6.01 -1.17
CA TRP A 3 6.39 5.03 -0.20
C TRP A 3 5.84 3.79 -0.89
N THR A 4 6.28 2.61 -0.47
CA THR A 4 5.55 1.37 -0.76
C THR A 4 4.33 1.27 0.17
N LEU A 5 3.33 0.48 -0.23
CA LEU A 5 2.15 0.23 0.61
C LEU A 5 2.54 -0.38 1.97
N GLU A 6 3.51 -1.30 1.96
CA GLU A 6 4.06 -1.93 3.17
C GLU A 6 4.75 -0.90 4.07
N ALA A 7 5.57 -0.01 3.50
CA ALA A 7 6.29 1.00 4.27
C ALA A 7 5.32 1.96 4.99
N MET A 8 4.24 2.39 4.32
CA MET A 8 3.19 3.19 4.95
C MET A 8 2.55 2.44 6.12
N ARG A 9 2.11 1.20 5.90
CA ARG A 9 1.50 0.37 6.95
C ARG A 9 2.42 0.19 8.16
N VAL A 10 3.67 -0.22 7.92
CA VAL A 10 4.66 -0.48 8.98
C VAL A 10 5.00 0.81 9.73
N SER A 11 5.10 1.96 9.04
CA SER A 11 5.34 3.25 9.68
C SER A 11 4.21 3.68 10.63
N ALA A 12 3.00 3.19 10.39
CA ALA A 12 1.84 3.40 11.27
C ALA A 12 1.68 2.32 12.36
N ASN A 13 2.64 1.40 12.50
CA ASN A 13 2.60 0.26 13.43
C ASN A 13 1.36 -0.65 13.26
N LEU A 14 0.86 -0.78 12.02
CA LEU A 14 -0.29 -1.63 11.72
C LEU A 14 0.16 -2.98 11.19
N THR A 15 -0.55 -4.05 11.58
CA THR A 15 -0.51 -5.34 10.91
C THR A 15 -1.32 -5.30 9.61
N GLN A 16 -1.10 -6.27 8.72
CA GLN A 16 -1.90 -6.39 7.49
C GLN A 16 -3.39 -6.63 7.79
N MET A 17 -3.70 -7.29 8.91
CA MET A 17 -5.07 -7.56 9.34
C MET A 17 -5.78 -6.28 9.78
N GLU A 18 -5.13 -5.47 10.63
CA GLU A 18 -5.70 -4.20 11.10
C GLU A 18 -5.94 -3.23 9.96
N LEU A 19 -4.98 -3.09 9.03
CA LEU A 19 -5.19 -2.24 7.85
C LEU A 19 -6.32 -2.76 6.95
N ALA A 20 -6.45 -4.08 6.82
CA ALA A 20 -7.50 -4.70 6.02
C ALA A 20 -8.89 -4.45 6.62
N GLU A 21 -9.02 -4.52 7.94
CA GLU A 21 -10.25 -4.18 8.67
C GLU A 21 -10.66 -2.73 8.44
N GLU A 22 -9.73 -1.79 8.56
CA GLU A 22 -10.00 -0.38 8.27
C GLU A 22 -10.37 -0.14 6.79
N PHE A 23 -9.76 -0.91 5.89
CA PHE A 23 -10.00 -0.78 4.45
C PHE A 23 -11.17 -1.63 3.97
N GLU A 24 -11.86 -2.35 4.87
CA GLU A 24 -12.98 -3.24 4.55
C GLU A 24 -12.62 -4.23 3.42
N VAL A 25 -11.41 -4.79 3.47
CA VAL A 25 -10.90 -5.80 2.54
C VAL A 25 -10.34 -7.00 3.30
N SER A 26 -9.95 -8.06 2.59
CA SER A 26 -9.26 -9.18 3.23
C SER A 26 -7.78 -8.86 3.48
N SER A 27 -7.21 -9.45 4.53
CA SER A 27 -5.76 -9.35 4.80
C SER A 27 -4.91 -9.89 3.65
N GLN A 28 -5.41 -10.91 2.91
CA GLN A 28 -4.75 -11.40 1.70
C GLN A 28 -4.71 -10.34 0.59
N THR A 29 -5.72 -9.46 0.51
CA THR A 29 -5.72 -8.35 -0.45
C THR A 29 -4.61 -7.37 -0.13
N ILE A 30 -4.44 -7.00 1.15
CA ILE A 30 -3.32 -6.14 1.58
C ILE A 30 -1.98 -6.83 1.28
N ALA A 31 -1.81 -8.10 1.67
CA ALA A 31 -0.57 -8.84 1.41
C ALA A 31 -0.23 -8.95 -0.09
N ARG A 32 -1.24 -9.14 -0.96
CA ARG A 32 -1.06 -9.16 -2.42
C ARG A 32 -0.57 -7.80 -2.92
N LEU A 33 -1.23 -6.72 -2.52
CA LEU A 33 -0.91 -5.36 -2.95
C LEU A 33 0.47 -4.90 -2.44
N GLU A 34 0.87 -5.31 -1.24
CA GLU A 34 2.22 -5.04 -0.72
C GLU A 34 3.31 -5.78 -1.51
N LYS A 35 2.97 -6.92 -2.11
CA LYS A 35 3.88 -7.65 -3.00
C LYS A 35 3.95 -7.00 -4.39
N ASP A 36 2.79 -6.63 -4.94
CA ASP A 36 2.67 -6.01 -6.25
C ASP A 36 1.43 -5.12 -6.30
N SER A 37 1.66 -3.80 -6.39
CA SER A 37 0.60 -2.79 -6.41
C SER A 37 0.34 -2.24 -7.81
N SER A 38 0.91 -2.84 -8.86
CA SER A 38 0.72 -2.40 -10.26
C SER A 38 -0.75 -2.42 -10.70
N ASP A 39 -1.56 -3.32 -10.12
CA ASP A 39 -2.98 -3.50 -10.42
C ASP A 39 -3.94 -2.83 -9.42
N ILE A 40 -3.43 -1.96 -8.52
CA ILE A 40 -4.25 -1.37 -7.47
C ILE A 40 -5.41 -0.55 -8.06
N GLY A 41 -6.63 -0.87 -7.64
CA GLY A 41 -7.82 -0.11 -8.02
C GLY A 41 -7.84 1.28 -7.35
N TYR A 42 -8.34 2.28 -8.06
CA TYR A 42 -8.43 3.67 -7.58
C TYR A 42 -9.09 3.81 -6.20
N ARG A 43 -10.14 3.04 -5.92
CA ARG A 43 -10.82 3.06 -4.62
C ARG A 43 -9.88 2.71 -3.47
N THR A 44 -9.07 1.66 -3.62
CA THR A 44 -8.11 1.23 -2.59
C THR A 44 -6.94 2.20 -2.49
N LEU A 45 -6.43 2.66 -3.64
CA LEU A 45 -5.39 3.69 -3.69
C LEU A 45 -5.81 4.97 -2.97
N LYS A 46 -7.06 5.42 -3.17
CA LYS A 46 -7.61 6.57 -2.46
C LYS A 46 -7.67 6.35 -0.94
N LYS A 47 -8.05 5.15 -0.49
CA LYS A 47 -7.98 4.80 0.95
C LYS A 47 -6.56 4.95 1.51
N TYR A 48 -5.52 4.54 0.77
CA TYR A 48 -4.13 4.78 1.16
C TYR A 48 -3.79 6.26 1.24
N MET A 49 -4.12 7.04 0.21
CA MET A 49 -3.88 8.49 0.18
C MET A 49 -4.54 9.19 1.38
N ASP A 50 -5.80 8.86 1.65
CA ASP A 50 -6.58 9.48 2.72
C ASP A 50 -6.08 9.07 4.11
N LYS A 51 -5.78 7.77 4.33
CA LYS A 51 -5.32 7.22 5.63
C LYS A 51 -3.94 7.72 6.03
N PHE A 52 -3.01 7.79 5.07
CA PHE A 52 -1.61 8.11 5.34
C PHE A 52 -1.26 9.57 5.00
N HIS A 53 -2.24 10.36 4.56
CA HIS A 53 -2.08 11.77 4.21
C HIS A 53 -0.97 12.02 3.18
N VAL A 54 -0.88 11.15 2.17
CA VAL A 54 0.11 11.21 1.08
C VAL A 54 -0.56 11.51 -0.26
N LYS A 55 0.18 12.12 -1.19
CA LYS A 55 -0.28 12.33 -2.57
C LYS A 55 -0.03 11.09 -3.41
N PHE A 56 -0.69 11.00 -4.56
CA PHE A 56 -0.46 9.93 -5.52
C PHE A 56 1.02 9.79 -5.92
N ASP A 57 1.68 10.91 -6.22
CA ASP A 57 3.09 10.94 -6.65
C ASP A 57 4.08 10.47 -5.55
N ASP A 58 3.63 10.47 -4.29
CA ASP A 58 4.40 9.99 -3.14
C ASP A 58 4.35 8.47 -2.99
N ILE A 59 3.49 7.76 -3.74
CA ILE A 59 3.29 6.31 -3.63
C ILE A 59 3.97 5.60 -4.80
N PHE A 60 4.80 4.60 -4.48
CA PHE A 60 5.33 3.67 -5.46
C PHE A 60 4.28 2.60 -5.79
N LEU A 61 3.93 2.49 -7.08
CA LEU A 61 3.04 1.47 -7.62
C LEU A 61 3.81 0.55 -8.56
N GLY A 62 3.93 -0.72 -8.19
CA GLY A 62 4.72 -1.68 -8.96
C GLY A 62 5.07 -2.91 -8.15
N ASN A 63 5.87 -3.79 -8.74
CA ASN A 63 6.30 -5.01 -8.07
C ASN A 63 7.40 -4.68 -7.06
N LYS A 64 7.34 -5.24 -5.84
CA LYS A 64 8.35 -4.96 -4.80
C LYS A 64 9.79 -5.33 -5.21
N TYR A 65 9.96 -6.22 -6.19
CA TYR A 65 11.27 -6.63 -6.69
C TYR A 65 11.86 -5.68 -7.75
N GLU A 66 11.05 -4.78 -8.33
CA GLU A 66 11.52 -3.73 -9.24
C GLU A 66 12.19 -2.57 -8.49
N ASN A 67 11.91 -2.42 -7.19
CA ASN A 67 12.54 -1.42 -6.33
C ASN A 67 14.06 -1.61 -6.11
N PHE A 68 14.63 -2.74 -6.53
CA PHE A 68 16.06 -3.06 -6.36
C PHE A 68 16.88 -2.89 -7.64
N VAL A 69 16.25 -2.53 -8.76
CA VAL A 69 16.96 -2.26 -10.01
C VAL A 69 17.21 -0.76 -10.12
N LYS A 70 18.35 -0.31 -9.58
CA LYS A 70 18.97 0.98 -9.91
C LYS A 70 20.39 0.76 -10.40
#